data_AF-A0A9D2P5D3-F1
#
_entry.id   AF-A0A9D2P5D3-F1
#
_cell.length_a   1.000
_cell.length_b   1.000
_cell.length_c   1.000
_cell.angle_alpha   90.00
_cell.angle_beta   90.00
_cell.angle_gamma   90.00
#
_symmetry.space_group_name_H-M   'P 1'
#
loop_
_entity.id
_entity.type
_entity.pdbx_description
1 polymer ?
#
loop_
_entity_poly.entity_id
_entity_poly.type
_entity_poly.pdbx_seq_one_letter_code
_entity_poly.pdbx_strand_id
1 'polypeptide(L)'
;MSKTLVAYFSASGVTARVAKNLAGAADADLYEIRPAVPYTSADLNWMDKSSRSSVEMKDKSSRPELADTDADIASYDRIFVGFPIWWYTAPTIINTFLESYDFSGKTIILFATSGGSGLGK
;
A
#
# COMPACT_ATOMS: atom_id res chain seq x y z
N MET A 1 -22.49 -4.15 12.95
CA MET A 1 -22.16 -4.52 11.56
C MET A 1 -20.65 -4.46 11.42
N SER A 2 -20.04 -5.38 10.69
CA SER A 2 -18.57 -5.38 10.53
C SER A 2 -18.17 -4.34 9.49
N LYS A 3 -17.37 -3.34 9.88
CA LYS A 3 -16.97 -2.26 8.98
C LYS A 3 -15.69 -2.64 8.22
N THR A 4 -15.68 -2.41 6.91
CA THR A 4 -14.58 -2.78 6.02
C THR A 4 -13.89 -1.54 5.47
N LEU A 5 -12.55 -1.55 5.49
CA LEU A 5 -11.70 -0.55 4.85
C LEU A 5 -10.91 -1.19 3.70
N VAL A 6 -10.76 -0.47 2.60
CA VAL A 6 -9.78 -0.76 1.56
C VAL A 6 -8.71 0.33 1.60
N ALA A 7 -7.58 0.03 2.23
CA ALA A 7 -6.38 0.87 2.23
C ALA A 7 -5.47 0.47 1.06
N TYR A 8 -4.95 1.43 0.29
CA TYR A 8 -4.07 1.09 -0.84
C TYR A 8 -2.97 2.13 -1.09
N PHE A 9 -1.81 1.67 -1.56
CA PHE A 9 -0.78 2.51 -2.19
C PHE A 9 -0.81 2.31 -3.71
N SER A 10 -0.68 3.38 -4.49
CA SER A 10 -0.55 3.28 -5.95
C SER A 10 0.29 4.42 -6.54
N ALA A 11 1.43 4.10 -7.13
CA ALA A 11 2.29 5.09 -7.76
C ALA A 11 1.84 5.50 -9.18
N SER A 12 1.28 4.55 -9.96
CA SER A 12 0.86 4.78 -11.36
C SER A 12 -0.65 4.62 -11.59
N GLY A 13 -1.44 4.43 -10.52
CA GLY A 13 -2.90 4.36 -10.56
C GLY A 13 -3.50 2.98 -10.89
N VAL A 14 -2.71 1.96 -11.26
CA VAL A 14 -3.23 0.61 -11.55
C VAL A 14 -3.87 -0.01 -10.31
N THR A 15 -3.17 0.01 -9.18
CA THR A 15 -3.68 -0.48 -7.89
C THR A 15 -4.84 0.36 -7.39
N ALA A 16 -4.80 1.69 -7.58
CA ALA A 16 -5.90 2.58 -7.20
C ALA A 16 -7.22 2.20 -7.90
N ARG A 17 -7.16 1.86 -9.19
CA ARG A 17 -8.34 1.39 -9.94
C ARG A 17 -8.88 0.08 -9.37
N VAL A 18 -8.02 -0.88 -9.04
CA VAL A 18 -8.43 -2.15 -8.43
C VAL A 18 -9.02 -1.93 -7.04
N ALA A 19 -8.40 -1.06 -6.23
CA ALA A 19 -8.88 -0.71 -4.89
C ALA A 19 -10.28 -0.09 -4.93
N LYS A 20 -10.53 0.85 -5.87
CA LYS A 20 -11.86 1.45 -6.07
C LYS A 20 -12.92 0.40 -6.44
N ASN A 21 -12.59 -0.52 -7.35
CA ASN A 21 -13.50 -1.60 -7.73
C ASN A 21 -13.79 -2.52 -6.54
N LEU A 22 -12.76 -2.88 -5.76
CA LEU A 22 -12.90 -3.72 -4.57
C LEU A 22 -13.76 -3.02 -3.50
N ALA A 23 -13.53 -1.74 -3.23
CA ALA A 23 -14.30 -0.97 -2.28
C ALA A 23 -15.79 -0.92 -2.67
N GLY A 24 -16.10 -0.67 -3.95
CA GLY A 24 -17.47 -0.71 -4.45
C GLY A 24 -18.12 -2.09 -4.37
N ALA A 25 -17.37 -3.16 -4.66
CA ALA A 25 -17.89 -4.53 -4.58
C ALA A 25 -18.11 -5.02 -3.14
N ALA A 26 -17.33 -4.50 -2.19
CA ALA A 26 -17.37 -4.88 -0.78
C ALA A 26 -18.20 -3.92 0.10
N ASP A 27 -18.77 -2.86 -0.48
CA ASP A 27 -19.42 -1.76 0.26
C ASP A 27 -18.52 -1.22 1.39
N ALA A 28 -17.26 -0.94 1.02
CA ALA A 28 -16.19 -0.58 1.94
C ALA A 28 -15.72 0.86 1.76
N ASP A 29 -15.23 1.45 2.85
CA ASP A 29 -14.56 2.75 2.80
C ASP A 29 -13.21 2.61 2.06
N LEU A 30 -12.75 3.69 1.45
CA LEU A 30 -11.51 3.71 0.66
C LEU A 30 -10.52 4.71 1.28
N TYR A 31 -9.30 4.26 1.54
CA TYR A 31 -8.21 5.10 2.03
C TYR A 31 -6.98 4.94 1.16
N GLU A 32 -6.38 6.05 0.75
CA GLU A 32 -5.15 6.05 -0.03
C GLU A 32 -3.95 6.27 0.90
N ILE A 33 -3.04 5.30 0.94
CA ILE A 33 -1.76 5.38 1.63
C ILE A 33 -0.87 6.29 0.78
N ARG A 34 -0.88 7.59 1.08
CA ARG A 34 -0.14 8.61 0.34
C ARG A 34 1.26 8.81 0.94
N PRO A 35 2.33 8.80 0.12
CA PRO A 35 3.62 9.27 0.59
C PRO A 35 3.59 10.80 0.80
N ALA A 36 4.29 11.31 1.81
CA ALA A 36 4.47 12.75 2.01
C ALA A 36 5.15 13.40 0.80
N VAL A 37 6.08 12.68 0.15
CA VAL A 37 6.70 13.07 -1.12
C VAL A 37 6.23 12.11 -2.22
N PRO A 38 5.39 12.55 -3.18
CA PRO A 38 4.93 11.72 -4.30
C PRO A 38 6.08 11.10 -5.11
N TYR A 39 5.89 9.87 -5.58
CA TYR A 39 6.87 9.21 -6.46
C TYR A 39 6.80 9.78 -7.88
N THR A 40 7.97 10.18 -8.39
CA THR A 40 8.12 10.62 -9.78
C THR A 40 8.42 9.45 -10.71
N SER A 41 8.33 9.66 -12.03
CA SER A 41 8.75 8.64 -13.01
C SER A 41 10.23 8.26 -12.89
N ALA A 42 11.09 9.20 -12.48
CA ALA A 42 12.51 8.93 -12.24
C ALA A 42 12.71 8.05 -11.00
N ASP A 43 11.95 8.30 -9.93
CA ASP A 43 11.98 7.49 -8.71
C ASP A 43 11.58 6.03 -8.96
N LEU A 44 10.66 5.81 -9.89
CA LEU A 44 10.12 4.50 -10.26
C LEU A 44 10.94 3.77 -11.33
N ASN A 45 12.08 4.34 -11.77
CA ASN A 45 12.95 3.69 -12.74
C ASN A 45 13.69 2.51 -12.09
N TRP A 46 13.12 1.31 -12.21
CA TRP A 46 13.67 0.08 -11.66
C TRP A 46 14.98 -0.39 -12.33
N MET A 47 15.34 0.14 -13.49
CA MET A 47 16.63 -0.14 -14.14
C MET A 47 17.77 0.69 -13.53
N ASP A 48 17.44 1.81 -12.89
CA ASP A 48 18.40 2.65 -12.20
C ASP A 48 18.52 2.20 -10.73
N LYS A 49 19.71 1.71 -10.35
CA LYS A 49 20.00 1.25 -8.98
C LYS A 49 20.06 2.40 -7.96
N SER A 50 20.14 3.64 -8.43
CA SER A 50 20.14 4.84 -7.61
C SER A 50 18.78 5.53 -7.54
N SER A 51 17.77 5.05 -8.27
CA SER A 51 16.42 5.57 -8.15
C SER A 51 15.87 5.35 -6.74
N ARG A 52 15.01 6.25 -6.29
CA ARG A 52 14.41 6.19 -4.95
C ARG A 52 13.78 4.83 -4.67
N SER A 53 12.99 4.29 -5.59
CA SER A 53 12.37 2.97 -5.40
C SER A 53 13.41 1.84 -5.28
N SER A 54 14.52 1.88 -6.05
CA SER A 54 15.60 0.89 -5.93
C SER A 54 16.33 0.98 -4.58
N VAL A 55 16.60 2.20 -4.10
CA VAL A 55 17.26 2.43 -2.81
C VAL A 55 16.36 2.00 -1.65
N GLU A 56 15.10 2.43 -1.64
CA GLU A 56 14.11 2.06 -0.61
C GLU A 56 13.89 0.55 -0.56
N MET A 57 13.77 -0.12 -1.70
CA MET A 57 13.51 -1.56 -1.73
C MET A 57 14.73 -2.43 -1.42
N LYS A 58 15.94 -1.86 -1.53
CA LYS A 58 17.18 -2.52 -1.09
C LYS A 58 17.36 -2.41 0.43
N ASP A 59 16.93 -1.31 1.03
CA ASP A 59 17.03 -1.07 2.46
C ASP A 59 15.75 -1.50 3.21
N LYS A 60 15.82 -2.64 3.90
CA LYS A 60 14.69 -3.18 4.67
C LYS A 60 14.23 -2.28 5.82
N SER A 61 15.08 -1.35 6.26
CA SER A 61 14.75 -0.37 7.30
C SER A 61 14.08 0.89 6.76
N SER A 62 14.01 1.06 5.44
CA SER A 62 13.34 2.19 4.80
C SER A 62 11.89 2.31 5.26
N ARG A 63 11.49 3.52 5.67
CA ARG A 63 10.12 3.89 6.04
C ARG A 63 9.76 5.22 5.39
N PRO A 64 9.31 5.21 4.11
CA PRO A 64 8.82 6.42 3.47
C PRO A 64 7.71 7.05 4.30
N GLU A 65 7.80 8.36 4.54
CA GLU A 65 6.85 9.11 5.36
C GLU A 65 5.46 9.16 4.69
N LEU A 66 4.41 9.05 5.50
CA LEU A 66 3.02 9.18 5.06
C LEU A 66 2.62 10.66 5.01
N ALA A 67 1.78 11.02 4.04
CA ALA A 67 1.25 12.39 3.94
C ALA A 67 0.28 12.74 5.07
N ASP A 68 -0.38 11.72 5.63
CA ASP A 68 -1.35 11.82 6.73
C ASP A 68 -1.42 10.50 7.51
N THR A 69 -2.09 10.54 8.66
CA THR A 69 -2.38 9.36 9.48
C THR A 69 -3.87 9.28 9.84
N ASP A 70 -4.75 9.53 8.87
CA ASP A 70 -6.19 9.75 9.10
C ASP A 70 -7.07 8.51 8.82
N ALA A 71 -6.47 7.32 8.65
CA ALA A 71 -7.17 6.11 8.21
C ALA A 71 -8.25 5.55 9.17
N ASP A 72 -8.42 6.14 10.36
CA ASP A 72 -9.34 5.73 11.44
C ASP A 72 -9.43 4.20 11.63
N ILE A 73 -8.25 3.56 11.74
CA ILE A 73 -8.12 2.10 11.76
C ILE A 73 -8.94 1.46 12.88
N ALA A 74 -9.14 2.16 14.01
CA ALA A 74 -9.93 1.71 15.15
C ALA A 74 -11.38 1.34 14.78
N SER A 75 -11.99 2.06 13.84
CA SER A 75 -13.40 1.88 13.43
C SER A 75 -13.68 0.67 12.53
N TYR A 76 -12.65 -0.07 12.11
CA TYR A 76 -12.77 -1.19 11.17
C TYR A 76 -12.36 -2.54 11.77
N ASP A 77 -13.09 -3.58 11.38
CA ASP A 77 -12.77 -4.97 11.74
C ASP A 77 -12.00 -5.69 10.62
N ARG A 78 -12.30 -5.34 9.37
CA ARG A 78 -11.69 -5.92 8.17
C ARG A 78 -11.00 -4.84 7.36
N ILE A 79 -9.74 -5.08 7.03
CA ILE A 79 -8.93 -4.11 6.30
C ILE A 79 -8.25 -4.82 5.14
N PHE A 80 -8.62 -4.45 3.92
CA PHE A 80 -7.85 -4.78 2.74
C PHE A 80 -6.66 -3.85 2.63
N VAL A 81 -5.46 -4.38 2.39
CA VAL A 81 -4.24 -3.61 2.15
C VAL A 81 -3.71 -3.92 0.76
N GLY A 82 -3.73 -2.90 -0.10
CA GLY A 82 -3.43 -2.99 -1.53
C GLY A 82 -2.14 -2.31 -1.93
N PHE A 83 -1.33 -2.96 -2.77
CA PHE A 83 -0.09 -2.35 -3.28
C PHE A 83 0.35 -2.91 -4.64
N PRO A 84 1.14 -2.16 -5.43
CA PRO A 84 1.90 -2.74 -6.52
C PRO A 84 3.02 -3.64 -5.97
N ILE A 85 3.32 -4.76 -6.64
CA ILE A 85 4.52 -5.54 -6.30
C ILE A 85 5.76 -4.81 -6.79
N TRP A 86 6.66 -4.45 -5.87
CA TRP A 86 7.98 -3.89 -6.16
C TRP A 86 9.04 -4.90 -5.73
N TRP A 87 9.93 -5.28 -6.65
CA TRP A 87 11.01 -6.25 -6.38
C TRP A 87 10.54 -7.49 -5.61
N TYR A 88 9.41 -8.07 -6.05
CA TYR A 88 8.81 -9.30 -5.50
C TYR A 88 8.20 -9.19 -4.09
N THR A 89 8.06 -7.97 -3.54
CA THR A 89 7.45 -7.74 -2.23
C THR A 89 6.61 -6.46 -2.20
N ALA A 90 6.04 -6.14 -1.04
CA ALA A 90 5.33 -4.88 -0.81
C ALA A 90 6.31 -3.70 -0.79
N PRO A 91 5.95 -2.52 -1.35
CA PRO A 91 6.68 -1.27 -1.17
C PRO A 91 6.82 -0.94 0.31
N THR A 92 7.96 -0.42 0.74
CA THR A 92 8.25 -0.18 2.17
C THR A 92 7.35 0.86 2.85
N ILE A 93 6.65 1.70 2.08
CA ILE A 93 5.58 2.57 2.61
C ILE A 93 4.42 1.76 3.24
N ILE A 94 4.21 0.52 2.81
CA ILE A 94 3.24 -0.39 3.44
C ILE A 94 3.71 -0.76 4.84
N ASN A 95 5.02 -0.92 5.08
CA ASN A 95 5.56 -1.10 6.42
C ASN A 95 5.32 0.14 7.27
N THR A 96 5.58 1.34 6.75
CA THR A 96 5.26 2.59 7.47
C THR A 96 3.79 2.62 7.88
N PHE A 97 2.88 2.31 6.97
CA PHE A 97 1.45 2.25 7.26
C PHE A 97 1.11 1.23 8.36
N LEU A 98 1.60 -0.01 8.25
CA LEU A 98 1.30 -1.05 9.24
C LEU A 98 1.89 -0.76 10.62
N GLU A 99 2.99 -0.02 10.69
CA GLU A 99 3.64 0.39 11.95
C GLU A 99 3.04 1.67 12.55
N SER A 100 2.27 2.45 11.77
CA SER A 100 1.67 3.71 12.23
C SER A 100 0.37 3.54 13.01
N TYR A 101 -0.23 2.33 13.03
CA TYR A 101 -1.51 2.06 13.69
C TYR A 101 -1.52 0.73 14.43
N ASP A 102 -2.45 0.57 15.37
CA ASP A 102 -2.73 -0.71 16.01
C ASP A 102 -3.75 -1.52 15.19
N PHE A 103 -3.30 -2.67 14.70
CA PHE A 103 -4.13 -3.62 13.96
C PHE A 103 -4.58 -4.82 14.81
N SER A 104 -4.34 -4.80 16.13
CA SER A 104 -4.71 -5.89 17.04
C SER A 104 -6.21 -6.20 16.94
N GLY A 105 -6.53 -7.49 16.77
CA GLY A 105 -7.92 -7.96 16.62
C GLY A 105 -8.55 -7.72 15.24
N LYS A 106 -7.84 -7.12 14.27
CA LYS A 106 -8.35 -6.84 12.92
C LYS A 106 -8.00 -7.95 11.95
N THR A 107 -8.90 -8.20 10.99
CA THR A 107 -8.63 -9.09 9.86
C THR A 107 -7.97 -8.30 8.73
N ILE A 108 -6.70 -8.58 8.47
CA ILE A 108 -5.96 -7.97 7.35
C ILE A 108 -6.00 -8.91 6.14
N ILE A 109 -6.37 -8.37 4.97
CA ILE A 109 -6.41 -9.11 3.71
C ILE A 109 -5.56 -8.38 2.69
N LEU A 110 -4.54 -9.05 2.15
CA LEU A 110 -3.65 -8.43 1.18
C LEU A 110 -4.18 -8.62 -0.25
N PHE A 111 -4.01 -7.60 -1.08
CA PHE A 111 -4.16 -7.72 -2.53
C PHE A 111 -3.05 -6.95 -3.24
N ALA A 112 -2.70 -7.35 -4.45
CA ALA A 112 -1.69 -6.65 -5.22
C ALA A 112 -1.93 -6.66 -6.72
N THR A 113 -1.28 -5.73 -7.39
CA THR A 113 -1.15 -5.69 -8.84
C THR A 113 0.33 -5.81 -9.20
N SER A 114 0.66 -6.48 -10.31
CA SER A 114 2.05 -6.66 -10.72
C SER A 114 2.19 -6.66 -12.24
N GLY A 115 3.43 -6.57 -12.72
CA GLY A 115 3.78 -6.80 -14.12
C GLY A 115 3.89 -8.29 -14.52
N GLY A 116 3.46 -9.22 -13.66
CA GLY A 116 3.53 -10.66 -13.91
C GLY A 116 3.96 -11.50 -12.70
N SER A 117 4.53 -10.89 -11.65
CA SER A 117 4.88 -11.58 -10.41
C SER A 117 3.63 -11.97 -9.61
N GLY A 118 3.65 -13.13 -8.97
CA GLY A 118 2.64 -13.48 -7.97
C GLY A 118 2.78 -12.61 -6.71
N LEU A 119 1.69 -12.49 -5.96
CA LEU A 119 1.75 -12.12 -4.55
C LEU A 119 2.42 -13.31 -3.84
N GLY A 120 3.52 -13.06 -3.12
CA GLY A 120 4.32 -14.11 -2.48
C GLY A 120 3.49 -15.05 -1.59
N LYS A 121 4.08 -16.18 -1.21
CA LYS A 121 3.46 -17.12 -0.26
C LYS A 121 3.50 -16.60 1.16
#